data_AF-A0A270BNR4-F1
#
_entry.id   AF-A0A270BNR4-F1
#
_cell.length_a   1.000
_cell.length_b   1.000
_cell.length_c   1.000
_cell.angle_alpha   90.00
_cell.angle_beta   90.00
_cell.angle_gamma   90.00
#
_symmetry.space_group_name_H-M   'P 1'
#
loop_
_entity.id
_entity.type
_entity.pdbx_description
1 polymer ?
#
loop_
_entity_poly.entity_id
_entity_poly.type
_entity_poly.pdbx_seq_one_letter_code
_entity_poly.pdbx_strand_id
1 'polypeptide(L)'
;MTRFFKQPFILAAGVVLLVLGGAVAFRWQSQQYLNRLVAHPSDLCQISYQSRQPAGSMWRAAMVLQGVRVACTPAMHDGTPAHTIEYGANNILLEVVPWHPLQVHMRLNGPQSLTIPYAHNGEESRRLFVLEGHPVEVFWPVRSLPAGRAAFSAPFAHLRASGVSMKNVQGEVLWNTQANFQASVLGLSFSVEQMTVPSWPQHLENVKAAFSMPGPYERLRVLEQEEESGLAIWPELLVQKASADWNGLKLGVTGHVRGGHATSITGDFWLTVRDWKPFVEQLQPERILPPLQAAAFKNTLEDMLSRGDRAGGKLVLSLSVRDGYVYMGAVPLEKILPVFQLVQPAARTLVQQ
;
A
#
# COMPACT_ATOMS: atom_id res chain seq x y z
N MET A 1 -70.29 19.70 -11.27
CA MET A 1 -69.48 18.59 -11.87
C MET A 1 -68.66 19.19 -13.01
N THR A 2 -67.37 19.40 -12.77
CA THR A 2 -66.21 18.64 -13.35
C THR A 2 -65.45 19.48 -14.37
N ARG A 3 -64.51 20.31 -13.89
CA ARG A 3 -63.32 20.72 -14.66
C ARG A 3 -62.09 20.60 -13.77
N PHE A 4 -61.61 19.36 -13.65
CA PHE A 4 -60.35 19.00 -13.00
C PHE A 4 -59.27 18.81 -14.08
N PHE A 5 -58.06 19.32 -13.79
CA PHE A 5 -56.75 18.71 -14.10
C PHE A 5 -56.44 18.36 -15.56
N LYS A 6 -55.79 19.27 -16.30
CA LYS A 6 -54.99 18.89 -17.50
C LYS A 6 -53.64 19.59 -17.67
N GLN A 7 -53.29 20.59 -16.86
CA GLN A 7 -52.04 21.35 -17.06
C GLN A 7 -50.77 20.90 -16.31
N PRO A 8 -50.78 20.08 -15.23
CA PRO A 8 -49.50 19.65 -14.62
C PRO A 8 -48.79 18.51 -15.39
N PHE A 9 -49.52 17.76 -16.24
CA PHE A 9 -48.95 16.59 -16.94
C PHE A 9 -48.00 16.95 -18.09
N ILE A 10 -48.19 18.08 -18.76
CA ILE A 10 -47.37 18.46 -19.93
C ILE A 10 -46.00 19.02 -19.48
N LEU A 11 -45.96 19.79 -18.39
CA LEU A 11 -44.70 20.23 -17.76
C LEU A 11 -43.95 19.07 -17.10
N ALA A 12 -44.67 18.16 -16.42
CA ALA A 12 -44.06 16.95 -15.85
C ALA A 12 -43.50 16.03 -16.94
N ALA A 13 -44.23 15.81 -18.05
CA ALA A 13 -43.75 15.02 -19.18
C ALA A 13 -42.54 15.65 -19.88
N GLY A 14 -42.51 16.97 -20.03
CA GLY A 14 -41.37 17.70 -20.61
C GLY A 14 -40.11 17.64 -19.75
N VAL A 15 -40.25 17.80 -18.43
CA VAL A 15 -39.13 17.62 -17.48
C VAL A 15 -38.67 16.18 -17.45
N VAL A 16 -39.59 15.21 -17.43
CA VAL A 16 -39.26 13.77 -17.47
C VAL A 16 -38.54 13.41 -18.78
N LEU A 17 -38.92 13.94 -19.93
CA LEU A 17 -38.24 13.68 -21.20
C LEU A 17 -36.84 14.31 -21.29
N LEU A 18 -36.64 15.52 -20.74
CA LEU A 18 -35.32 16.14 -20.66
C LEU A 18 -34.39 15.42 -19.67
N VAL A 19 -34.94 14.99 -18.54
CA VAL A 19 -34.25 14.23 -17.50
C VAL A 19 -33.90 12.83 -18.03
N LEU A 20 -34.83 12.13 -18.69
CA LEU A 20 -34.58 10.84 -19.33
C LEU A 20 -33.61 10.95 -20.51
N GLY A 21 -33.75 11.95 -21.36
CA GLY A 21 -32.83 12.21 -22.48
C GLY A 21 -31.41 12.51 -22.01
N GLY A 22 -31.29 13.34 -20.97
CA GLY A 22 -30.01 13.62 -20.29
C GLY A 22 -29.39 12.38 -19.65
N ALA A 23 -30.19 11.55 -18.97
CA ALA A 23 -29.74 10.27 -18.40
C ALA A 23 -29.18 9.32 -19.47
N VAL A 24 -29.91 9.17 -20.58
CA VAL A 24 -29.51 8.27 -21.66
C VAL A 24 -28.23 8.77 -22.33
N ALA A 25 -28.13 10.07 -22.60
CA ALA A 25 -26.92 10.67 -23.17
C ALA A 25 -25.72 10.54 -22.23
N PHE A 26 -25.90 10.83 -20.94
CA PHE A 26 -24.87 10.66 -19.90
C PHE A 26 -24.40 9.20 -19.86
N ARG A 27 -25.33 8.24 -19.71
CA ARG A 27 -24.99 6.82 -19.66
C ARG A 27 -24.22 6.38 -20.89
N TRP A 28 -24.65 6.78 -22.09
CA TRP A 28 -23.97 6.43 -23.33
C TRP A 28 -22.54 6.99 -23.37
N GLN A 29 -22.36 8.27 -23.06
CA GLN A 29 -21.05 8.92 -23.03
C GLN A 29 -20.12 8.30 -21.98
N SER A 30 -20.63 8.05 -20.77
CA SER A 30 -19.89 7.39 -19.69
C SER A 30 -19.50 5.97 -20.07
N GLN A 31 -20.39 5.21 -20.73
CA GLN A 31 -20.09 3.86 -21.18
C GLN A 31 -18.99 3.88 -22.26
N GLN A 32 -19.05 4.82 -23.21
CA GLN A 32 -17.98 4.99 -24.21
C GLN A 32 -16.65 5.34 -23.56
N TYR A 33 -16.66 6.19 -22.53
CA TYR A 33 -15.46 6.55 -21.79
C TYR A 33 -14.85 5.32 -21.08
N LEU A 34 -15.64 4.57 -20.30
CA LEU A 34 -15.19 3.32 -19.67
C LEU A 34 -14.67 2.34 -20.71
N ASN A 35 -15.34 2.27 -21.87
CA ASN A 35 -14.92 1.41 -22.96
C ASN A 35 -13.53 1.77 -23.52
N ARG A 36 -13.22 3.06 -23.63
CA ARG A 36 -11.91 3.54 -24.10
C ARG A 36 -10.81 3.30 -23.07
N LEU A 37 -11.12 3.50 -21.79
CA LEU A 37 -10.18 3.32 -20.68
C LEU A 37 -9.65 1.88 -20.58
N VAL A 38 -10.50 0.89 -20.87
CA VAL A 38 -10.12 -0.54 -20.85
C VAL A 38 -9.48 -1.00 -22.17
N ALA A 39 -9.70 -0.28 -23.27
CA ALA A 39 -9.27 -0.71 -24.60
C ALA A 39 -7.84 -0.27 -24.99
N HIS A 40 -7.27 0.75 -24.35
CA HIS A 40 -5.94 1.28 -24.68
C HIS A 40 -4.96 1.05 -23.53
N PRO A 41 -4.34 -0.14 -23.44
CA PRO A 41 -3.19 -0.33 -22.57
C PRO A 41 -2.03 0.58 -23.01
N SER A 42 -1.21 1.01 -22.05
CA SER A 42 0.06 1.67 -22.36
C SER A 42 1.04 0.67 -22.99
N ASP A 43 1.98 1.16 -23.80
CA ASP A 43 2.95 0.32 -24.55
C ASP A 43 3.81 -0.60 -23.66
N LEU A 44 3.85 -0.36 -22.34
CA LEU A 44 4.68 -1.09 -21.37
C LEU A 44 3.92 -2.20 -20.61
N CYS A 45 2.59 -2.20 -20.64
CA CYS A 45 1.77 -3.11 -19.85
C CYS A 45 0.60 -3.65 -20.67
N GLN A 46 0.51 -4.96 -20.82
CA GLN A 46 -0.62 -5.63 -21.45
C GLN A 46 -1.71 -5.92 -20.42
N ILE A 47 -2.94 -5.52 -20.74
CA ILE A 47 -4.12 -5.80 -19.91
C ILE A 47 -4.96 -6.84 -20.63
N SER A 48 -5.25 -7.95 -19.96
CA SER A 48 -6.16 -9.00 -20.43
C SER A 48 -7.26 -9.24 -19.40
N TYR A 49 -8.41 -9.73 -19.87
CA TYR A 49 -9.57 -10.04 -19.04
C TYR A 49 -10.35 -11.19 -19.65
N GLN A 50 -10.97 -12.03 -18.82
CA GLN A 50 -11.76 -13.18 -19.27
C GLN A 50 -13.12 -12.74 -19.81
N SER A 51 -13.76 -11.80 -19.13
CA SER A 51 -15.05 -11.26 -19.55
C SER A 51 -15.15 -9.78 -19.22
N ARG A 52 -15.94 -9.09 -20.05
CA ARG A 52 -16.24 -7.66 -19.90
C ARG A 52 -17.72 -7.47 -20.16
N GLN A 53 -18.44 -6.97 -19.17
CA GLN A 53 -19.88 -6.78 -19.26
C GLN A 53 -20.24 -5.35 -18.85
N PRO A 54 -21.04 -4.64 -19.67
CA PRO A 54 -21.65 -3.40 -19.23
C PRO A 54 -22.62 -3.71 -18.07
N ALA A 55 -22.58 -2.87 -17.04
CA ALA A 55 -23.45 -2.96 -15.87
C ALA A 55 -24.03 -1.58 -15.56
N GLY A 56 -24.96 -1.52 -14.61
CA GLY A 56 -25.54 -0.27 -14.12
C GLY A 56 -27.00 -0.06 -14.53
N SER A 57 -27.51 1.13 -14.22
CA SER A 57 -28.91 1.50 -14.39
C SER A 57 -29.04 2.69 -15.34
N MET A 58 -30.25 3.22 -15.51
CA MET A 58 -30.47 4.42 -16.33
C MET A 58 -29.64 5.63 -15.87
N TRP A 59 -29.27 5.69 -14.58
CA TRP A 59 -28.54 6.80 -13.97
C TRP A 59 -27.09 6.44 -13.59
N ARG A 60 -26.66 5.22 -13.89
CA ARG A 60 -25.34 4.70 -13.52
C ARG A 60 -24.75 3.94 -14.69
N ALA A 61 -23.60 4.39 -15.19
CA ALA A 61 -22.80 3.64 -16.13
C ALA A 61 -21.72 2.88 -15.37
N ALA A 62 -21.72 1.56 -15.50
CA ALA A 62 -20.73 0.71 -14.87
C ALA A 62 -20.23 -0.37 -15.84
N MET A 63 -19.09 -0.96 -15.50
CA MET A 63 -18.48 -2.05 -16.23
C MET A 63 -17.91 -3.06 -15.24
N VAL A 64 -18.25 -4.32 -15.44
CA VAL A 64 -17.69 -5.43 -14.69
C VAL A 64 -16.65 -6.12 -15.56
N LEU A 65 -15.44 -6.25 -15.03
CA LEU A 65 -14.33 -6.98 -15.64
C LEU A 65 -14.03 -8.20 -14.76
N GLN A 66 -13.95 -9.39 -15.37
CA GLN A 66 -13.63 -10.62 -14.66
C GLN A 66 -12.28 -11.18 -15.11
N GLY A 67 -11.54 -11.76 -14.16
CA GLY A 67 -10.23 -12.38 -14.40
C GLY A 67 -9.25 -11.41 -15.05
N VAL A 68 -9.12 -10.22 -14.49
CA VAL A 68 -8.23 -9.17 -15.01
C VAL A 68 -6.79 -9.53 -14.68
N ARG A 69 -5.92 -9.46 -15.70
CA ARG A 69 -4.48 -9.66 -15.57
C ARG A 69 -3.75 -8.52 -16.27
N VAL A 70 -2.88 -7.85 -15.53
CA VAL A 70 -2.00 -6.80 -16.03
C VAL A 70 -0.58 -7.35 -16.00
N ALA A 71 0.05 -7.45 -17.17
CA ALA A 71 1.40 -7.94 -17.35
C ALA A 71 2.27 -6.80 -17.85
N CYS A 72 3.18 -6.32 -17.01
CA CYS A 72 4.11 -5.24 -17.35
C CYS A 72 5.50 -5.83 -17.57
N THR A 73 6.04 -5.61 -18.77
CA THR A 73 7.40 -6.05 -19.14
C THR A 73 8.29 -4.81 -19.13
N PRO A 74 9.18 -4.65 -18.14
CA PRO A 74 10.14 -3.56 -18.18
C PRO A 74 11.02 -3.69 -19.43
N ALA A 75 11.45 -2.57 -20.01
CA ALA A 75 12.41 -2.58 -21.11
C ALA A 75 13.82 -2.67 -20.52
N MET A 76 14.57 -3.71 -20.90
CA MET A 76 16.00 -3.84 -20.62
C MET A 76 16.77 -3.15 -21.75
N HIS A 77 17.94 -2.58 -21.45
CA HIS A 77 18.71 -1.79 -22.43
C HIS A 77 19.41 -2.72 -23.44
N ASP A 78 19.70 -3.96 -23.05
CA ASP A 78 20.37 -4.97 -23.86
C ASP A 78 19.45 -5.68 -24.89
N GLY A 79 18.15 -5.36 -24.89
CA GLY A 79 17.17 -5.97 -25.78
C GLY A 79 16.73 -7.39 -25.37
N THR A 80 17.16 -7.89 -24.21
CA THR A 80 16.62 -9.12 -23.63
C THR A 80 15.25 -8.86 -22.99
N PRO A 81 14.28 -9.77 -23.12
CA PRO A 81 12.97 -9.58 -22.53
C PRO A 81 13.08 -9.66 -21.01
N ALA A 82 12.85 -8.54 -20.32
CA ALA A 82 12.77 -8.52 -18.87
C ALA A 82 11.65 -9.45 -18.38
N HIS A 83 11.81 -9.99 -17.18
CA HIS A 83 10.76 -10.79 -16.57
C HIS A 83 9.53 -9.93 -16.28
N THR A 84 8.36 -10.46 -16.66
CA THR A 84 7.08 -9.77 -16.54
C THR A 84 6.63 -9.67 -15.08
N ILE A 85 6.30 -8.46 -14.64
CA ILE A 85 5.56 -8.21 -13.40
C ILE A 85 4.09 -8.42 -13.70
N GLU A 86 3.42 -9.29 -12.94
CA GLU A 86 2.02 -9.62 -13.17
C GLU A 86 1.14 -9.22 -11.99
N TYR A 87 0.09 -8.45 -12.25
CA TYR A 87 -0.98 -8.17 -11.31
C TYR A 87 -2.26 -8.87 -11.75
N GLY A 88 -2.97 -9.51 -10.82
CA GLY A 88 -4.22 -10.23 -11.06
C GLY A 88 -5.32 -9.76 -10.12
N ALA A 89 -6.53 -9.58 -10.66
CA ALA A 89 -7.73 -9.30 -9.88
C ALA A 89 -8.93 -10.07 -10.44
N ASN A 90 -9.67 -10.74 -9.55
CA ASN A 90 -10.76 -11.62 -9.97
C ASN A 90 -11.97 -10.88 -10.53
N ASN A 91 -12.40 -9.80 -9.89
CA ASN A 91 -13.60 -9.07 -10.27
C ASN A 91 -13.44 -7.57 -10.00
N ILE A 92 -13.41 -6.77 -11.05
CA ILE A 92 -13.30 -5.31 -10.99
C ILE A 92 -14.61 -4.68 -11.45
N LEU A 93 -15.20 -3.84 -10.61
CA LEU A 93 -16.31 -2.97 -10.99
C LEU A 93 -15.76 -1.56 -11.22
N LEU A 94 -15.99 -1.00 -12.40
CA LEU A 94 -15.72 0.40 -12.73
C LEU A 94 -17.06 1.13 -12.85
N GLU A 95 -17.25 2.24 -12.13
CA GLU A 95 -18.47 3.03 -12.14
C GLU A 95 -18.14 4.51 -12.34
N VAL A 96 -18.87 5.17 -13.23
CA VAL A 96 -18.88 6.64 -13.33
C VAL A 96 -20.00 7.15 -12.44
N VAL A 97 -19.63 7.91 -11.40
CA VAL A 97 -20.58 8.43 -10.42
C VAL A 97 -21.13 9.77 -10.90
N PRO A 98 -22.46 9.97 -11.00
CA PRO A 98 -23.05 11.20 -11.55
C PRO A 98 -22.65 12.47 -10.79
N TRP A 99 -22.49 12.36 -9.48
CA TRP A 99 -22.15 13.47 -8.57
C TRP A 99 -20.66 13.82 -8.58
N HIS A 100 -19.82 12.93 -9.11
CA HIS A 100 -18.38 13.12 -9.29
C HIS A 100 -17.99 12.81 -10.74
N PRO A 101 -18.43 13.63 -11.71
CA PRO A 101 -18.29 13.33 -13.14
C PRO A 101 -16.83 13.32 -13.63
N LEU A 102 -15.90 13.78 -12.78
CA LEU A 102 -14.46 13.78 -13.03
C LEU A 102 -13.73 12.63 -12.33
N GLN A 103 -14.46 11.67 -11.75
CA GLN A 103 -13.89 10.51 -11.06
C GLN A 103 -14.52 9.19 -11.56
N VAL A 104 -13.69 8.16 -11.63
CA VAL A 104 -14.11 6.77 -11.80
C VAL A 104 -13.95 6.07 -10.46
N HIS A 105 -15.04 5.54 -9.96
CA HIS A 105 -15.03 4.67 -8.80
C HIS A 105 -14.69 3.25 -9.27
N MET A 106 -13.56 2.72 -8.82
CA MET A 106 -13.12 1.36 -9.07
C MET A 106 -13.25 0.55 -7.78
N ARG A 107 -13.91 -0.60 -7.85
CA ARG A 107 -14.06 -1.53 -6.74
C ARG A 107 -13.48 -2.88 -7.11
N LEU A 108 -12.43 -3.27 -6.40
CA LEU A 108 -11.71 -4.53 -6.57
C LEU A 108 -12.33 -5.56 -5.61
N ASN A 109 -13.08 -6.52 -6.14
CA ASN A 109 -13.75 -7.55 -5.35
C ASN A 109 -12.97 -8.86 -5.40
N GLY A 110 -12.74 -9.44 -4.21
CA GLY A 110 -12.04 -10.71 -4.04
C GLY A 110 -10.52 -10.57 -4.01
N PRO A 111 -9.80 -11.72 -4.03
CA PRO A 111 -8.36 -11.75 -3.92
C PRO A 111 -7.68 -11.01 -5.08
N GLN A 112 -6.58 -10.33 -4.75
CA GLN A 112 -5.68 -9.69 -5.71
C GLN A 112 -4.31 -10.33 -5.58
N SER A 113 -3.66 -10.62 -6.69
CA SER A 113 -2.31 -11.17 -6.73
C SER A 113 -1.33 -10.20 -7.37
N LEU A 114 -0.13 -10.12 -6.83
CA LEU A 114 1.01 -9.46 -7.45
C LEU A 114 2.16 -10.46 -7.48
N THR A 115 2.63 -10.77 -8.68
CA THR A 115 3.76 -11.65 -8.93
C THR A 115 4.94 -10.80 -9.34
N ILE A 116 6.01 -10.86 -8.56
CA ILE A 116 7.26 -10.15 -8.85
C ILE A 116 8.35 -11.21 -9.11
N PRO A 117 9.02 -11.15 -10.28
CA PRO A 117 10.16 -12.03 -10.54
C PRO A 117 11.32 -11.67 -9.61
N TYR A 118 12.02 -12.69 -9.12
CA TYR A 118 13.24 -12.53 -8.35
C TYR A 118 14.18 -13.69 -8.64
N ALA A 119 15.49 -13.44 -8.72
CA ALA A 119 16.46 -14.52 -8.77
C ALA A 119 16.88 -14.91 -7.35
N HIS A 120 17.11 -16.20 -7.11
CA HIS A 120 17.64 -16.72 -5.86
C HIS A 120 18.68 -17.79 -6.17
N ASN A 121 19.91 -17.59 -5.74
CA ASN A 121 21.04 -18.50 -6.00
C ASN A 121 21.27 -18.80 -7.50
N GLY A 122 20.99 -17.83 -8.37
CA GLY A 122 21.09 -18.00 -9.83
C GLY A 122 19.91 -18.73 -10.48
N GLU A 123 18.93 -19.18 -9.70
CA GLU A 123 17.66 -19.72 -10.21
C GLU A 123 16.57 -18.66 -10.21
N GLU A 124 15.83 -18.56 -11.31
CA GLU A 124 14.66 -17.68 -11.41
C GLU A 124 13.51 -18.22 -10.57
N SER A 125 12.97 -17.37 -9.70
CA SER A 125 11.79 -17.67 -8.90
C SER A 125 10.79 -16.51 -8.94
N ARG A 126 9.59 -16.74 -8.40
CA ARG A 126 8.48 -15.78 -8.44
C ARG A 126 7.93 -15.58 -7.04
N ARG A 127 7.95 -14.34 -6.54
CA ARG A 127 7.26 -13.99 -5.29
C ARG A 127 5.82 -13.66 -5.59
N LEU A 128 4.91 -14.42 -5.00
CA LEU A 128 3.48 -14.20 -5.09
C LEU A 128 2.99 -13.49 -3.82
N PHE A 129 2.51 -12.27 -3.97
CA PHE A 129 1.79 -11.55 -2.93
C PHE A 129 0.30 -11.66 -3.20
N VAL A 130 -0.46 -12.16 -2.22
CA VAL A 130 -1.92 -12.24 -2.32
C VAL A 130 -2.54 -11.36 -1.25
N LEU A 131 -3.32 -10.36 -1.69
CA LEU A 131 -4.13 -9.50 -0.86
C LEU A 131 -5.56 -10.04 -0.85
N GLU A 132 -6.08 -10.33 0.33
CA GLU A 132 -7.42 -10.87 0.56
C GLU A 132 -8.22 -9.96 1.49
N GLY A 133 -9.54 -10.13 1.52
CA GLY A 133 -10.40 -9.41 2.47
C GLY A 133 -11.57 -8.72 1.81
N HIS A 134 -11.91 -7.55 2.34
CA HIS A 134 -13.03 -6.76 1.84
C HIS A 134 -12.67 -6.09 0.51
N PRO A 135 -13.68 -5.68 -0.28
CA PRO A 135 -13.43 -4.96 -1.52
C PRO A 135 -12.61 -3.69 -1.29
N VAL A 136 -11.61 -3.50 -2.15
CA VAL A 136 -10.79 -2.27 -2.15
C VAL A 136 -11.47 -1.27 -3.08
N GLU A 137 -11.87 -0.15 -2.53
CA GLU A 137 -12.47 0.97 -3.26
C GLU A 137 -11.36 1.96 -3.63
N VAL A 138 -11.33 2.41 -4.88
CA VAL A 138 -10.32 3.32 -5.42
C VAL A 138 -11.02 4.39 -6.25
N PHE A 139 -10.66 5.65 -6.05
CA PHE A 139 -11.24 6.78 -6.77
C PHE A 139 -10.20 7.39 -7.71
N TRP A 140 -10.36 7.12 -9.00
CA TRP A 140 -9.44 7.59 -10.05
C TRP A 140 -9.93 8.88 -10.69
N PRO A 141 -9.06 9.87 -10.96
CA PRO A 141 -9.41 11.00 -11.79
C PRO A 141 -9.62 10.58 -13.26
N VAL A 142 -10.65 11.12 -13.91
CA VAL A 142 -11.10 10.77 -15.28
C VAL A 142 -10.11 11.21 -16.38
N ARG A 143 -9.11 12.06 -16.06
CA ARG A 143 -8.16 12.58 -17.04
C ARG A 143 -6.82 11.86 -16.94
N SER A 144 -6.22 11.54 -18.09
CA SER A 144 -4.82 11.12 -18.21
C SER A 144 -3.92 12.31 -17.85
N LEU A 145 -3.78 12.58 -16.56
CA LEU A 145 -2.92 13.64 -16.06
C LEU A 145 -1.50 13.07 -15.88
N PRO A 146 -0.46 13.82 -16.30
CA PRO A 146 0.92 13.43 -16.08
C PRO A 146 1.22 13.29 -14.58
N ALA A 147 0.56 14.10 -13.74
CA ALA A 147 0.60 13.94 -12.30
C ALA A 147 -0.81 13.86 -11.71
N GLY A 148 -1.00 13.01 -10.73
CA GLY A 148 -2.29 12.83 -10.08
C GLY A 148 -2.21 12.00 -8.81
N ARG A 149 -3.38 11.82 -8.22
CA ARG A 149 -3.57 10.98 -7.03
C ARG A 149 -4.87 10.21 -7.12
N ALA A 150 -4.89 9.04 -6.51
CA ALA A 150 -6.06 8.19 -6.37
C ALA A 150 -6.16 7.76 -4.91
N ALA A 151 -7.28 8.11 -4.26
CA ALA A 151 -7.57 7.66 -2.92
C ALA A 151 -8.08 6.21 -2.96
N PHE A 152 -7.72 5.42 -1.95
CA PHE A 152 -8.23 4.07 -1.78
C PHE A 152 -8.64 3.79 -0.34
N SER A 153 -9.57 2.85 -0.17
CA SER A 153 -10.00 2.39 1.14
C SER A 153 -10.42 0.93 1.11
N ALA A 154 -10.16 0.23 2.22
CA ALA A 154 -10.60 -1.13 2.44
C ALA A 154 -10.93 -1.33 3.94
N PRO A 155 -12.15 -1.78 4.29
CA PRO A 155 -12.50 -2.06 5.69
C PRO A 155 -11.60 -3.11 6.34
N PHE A 156 -11.13 -4.08 5.55
CA PHE A 156 -10.22 -5.12 6.02
C PHE A 156 -9.40 -5.65 4.86
N ALA A 157 -8.11 -5.88 5.12
CA ALA A 157 -7.15 -6.44 4.18
C ALA A 157 -6.21 -7.43 4.89
N HIS A 158 -5.90 -8.54 4.23
CA HIS A 158 -5.02 -9.60 4.72
C HIS A 158 -3.97 -9.94 3.66
N LEU A 159 -2.70 -9.86 4.03
CA LEU A 159 -1.57 -10.19 3.16
C LEU A 159 -1.09 -11.61 3.45
N ARG A 160 -1.53 -12.56 2.62
CA ARG A 160 -1.37 -14.00 2.84
C ARG A 160 0.08 -14.44 3.10
N ALA A 161 1.03 -13.92 2.32
CA ALA A 161 2.44 -14.32 2.41
C ALA A 161 3.09 -14.00 3.78
N SER A 162 2.58 -12.98 4.48
CA SER A 162 3.12 -12.52 5.77
C SER A 162 2.17 -12.81 6.94
N GLY A 163 0.94 -13.25 6.66
CA GLY A 163 -0.16 -13.35 7.61
C GLY A 163 -0.60 -12.00 8.21
N VAL A 164 -0.08 -10.87 7.72
CA VAL A 164 -0.43 -9.54 8.22
C VAL A 164 -1.89 -9.23 7.92
N SER A 165 -2.62 -8.76 8.92
CA SER A 165 -4.02 -8.34 8.80
C SER A 165 -4.16 -6.87 9.16
N MET A 166 -5.02 -6.15 8.46
CA MET A 166 -5.20 -4.71 8.58
C MET A 166 -6.68 -4.37 8.60
N LYS A 167 -7.10 -3.48 9.50
CA LYS A 167 -8.48 -2.97 9.59
C LYS A 167 -8.55 -1.49 9.27
N ASN A 168 -9.60 -1.10 8.57
CA ASN A 168 -9.89 0.28 8.17
C ASN A 168 -8.69 0.94 7.49
N VAL A 169 -8.23 0.31 6.41
CA VAL A 169 -7.15 0.83 5.56
C VAL A 169 -7.69 1.97 4.73
N GLN A 170 -7.01 3.10 4.74
CA GLN A 170 -7.30 4.26 3.90
C GLN A 170 -5.98 4.83 3.41
N GLY A 171 -5.91 5.30 2.18
CA GLY A 171 -4.66 5.82 1.64
C GLY A 171 -4.81 6.51 0.30
N GLU A 172 -3.67 6.93 -0.22
CA GLU A 172 -3.56 7.58 -1.51
C GLU A 172 -2.33 7.04 -2.26
N VAL A 173 -2.52 6.77 -3.55
CA VAL A 173 -1.45 6.57 -4.51
C VAL A 173 -1.26 7.87 -5.28
N LEU A 174 -0.01 8.31 -5.44
CA LEU A 174 0.36 9.49 -6.21
C LEU A 174 1.26 9.06 -7.36
N TRP A 175 1.07 9.64 -8.54
CA TRP A 175 1.97 9.47 -9.68
C TRP A 175 2.37 10.82 -10.26
N ASN A 176 3.56 10.89 -10.84
CA ASN A 176 4.08 12.06 -11.54
C ASN A 176 5.06 11.63 -12.64
N THR A 177 4.59 11.56 -13.88
CA THR A 177 5.39 11.25 -15.06
C THR A 177 6.29 12.40 -15.51
N GLN A 178 6.20 13.57 -14.87
CA GLN A 178 7.05 14.75 -15.10
C GLN A 178 8.04 14.97 -13.94
N ALA A 179 8.19 13.99 -13.04
CA ALA A 179 9.10 14.11 -11.91
C ALA A 179 10.56 14.23 -12.40
N ASN A 180 11.27 15.21 -11.85
CA ASN A 180 12.72 15.35 -11.97
C ASN A 180 13.43 14.70 -10.76
N PHE A 181 14.74 14.89 -10.63
CA PHE A 181 15.54 14.36 -9.50
C PHE A 181 15.11 14.86 -8.11
N GLN A 182 14.34 15.95 -8.02
CA GLN A 182 13.86 16.52 -6.75
C GLN A 182 12.40 16.15 -6.45
N ALA A 183 11.72 15.48 -7.38
CA ALA A 183 10.33 15.08 -7.25
C ALA A 183 10.20 13.56 -7.25
N SER A 184 9.14 13.05 -6.63
CA SER A 184 8.83 11.62 -6.66
C SER A 184 7.96 11.27 -7.86
N VAL A 185 8.29 10.18 -8.54
CA VAL A 185 7.52 9.61 -9.65
C VAL A 185 6.30 8.86 -9.14
N LEU A 186 6.45 8.16 -8.02
CA LEU A 186 5.40 7.37 -7.40
C LEU A 186 5.42 7.63 -5.90
N GLY A 187 4.24 7.77 -5.32
CA GLY A 187 4.03 7.85 -3.88
C GLY A 187 2.92 6.91 -3.46
N LEU A 188 3.08 6.26 -2.31
CA LEU A 188 2.04 5.48 -1.66
C LEU A 188 1.97 5.92 -0.21
N SER A 189 0.82 6.41 0.24
CA SER A 189 0.59 6.71 1.64
C SER A 189 -0.67 6.02 2.12
N PHE A 190 -0.66 5.54 3.36
CA PHE A 190 -1.84 4.94 3.97
C PHE A 190 -1.83 5.04 5.48
N SER A 191 -3.02 4.94 6.05
CA SER A 191 -3.28 4.76 7.46
C SER A 191 -4.12 3.50 7.68
N VAL A 192 -3.82 2.79 8.75
CA VAL A 192 -4.55 1.61 9.21
C VAL A 192 -4.89 1.85 10.68
N GLU A 193 -6.13 1.61 11.06
CA GLU A 193 -6.55 1.75 12.45
C GLU A 193 -5.90 0.68 13.32
N GLN A 194 -5.96 -0.57 12.87
CA GLN A 194 -5.42 -1.72 13.60
C GLN A 194 -4.70 -2.68 12.63
N MET A 195 -3.47 -3.06 12.98
CA MET A 195 -2.66 -4.01 12.21
C MET A 195 -2.18 -5.15 13.10
N THR A 196 -2.35 -6.39 12.64
CA THR A 196 -1.87 -7.59 13.34
C THR A 196 -0.77 -8.22 12.53
N VAL A 197 0.36 -8.49 13.17
CA VAL A 197 1.52 -9.19 12.58
C VAL A 197 1.69 -10.50 13.35
N PRO A 198 1.67 -11.68 12.70
CA PRO A 198 1.70 -12.96 13.40
C PRO A 198 2.89 -13.16 14.35
N SER A 199 4.05 -12.57 14.02
CA SER A 199 5.25 -12.63 14.85
C SER A 199 5.27 -11.63 16.01
N TRP A 200 4.24 -10.77 16.12
CA TRP A 200 4.13 -9.74 17.14
C TRP A 200 2.98 -10.06 18.11
N PRO A 201 3.19 -10.02 19.44
CA PRO A 201 2.23 -10.53 20.43
C PRO A 201 0.88 -9.81 20.49
N GLN A 202 0.77 -8.61 19.92
CA GLN A 202 -0.40 -7.74 20.01
C GLN A 202 -0.57 -6.94 18.72
N HIS A 203 -1.73 -6.31 18.55
CA HIS A 203 -1.95 -5.43 17.42
C HIS A 203 -1.22 -4.10 17.59
N LEU A 204 -0.86 -3.53 16.45
CA LEU A 204 -0.40 -2.15 16.32
C LEU A 204 -1.62 -1.26 16.03
N GLU A 205 -1.66 -0.09 16.64
CA GLU A 205 -2.70 0.92 16.45
C GLU A 205 -2.16 2.13 15.67
N ASN A 206 -3.07 2.90 15.05
CA ASN A 206 -2.77 4.16 14.38
C ASN A 206 -1.59 4.07 13.39
N VAL A 207 -1.50 2.95 12.67
CA VAL A 207 -0.39 2.70 11.74
C VAL A 207 -0.50 3.68 10.58
N LYS A 208 0.58 4.38 10.27
CA LYS A 208 0.68 5.30 9.13
C LYS A 208 1.95 4.99 8.38
N ALA A 209 1.89 4.88 7.06
CA ALA A 209 3.07 4.66 6.24
C ALA A 209 3.03 5.52 4.98
N ALA A 210 4.18 6.00 4.57
CA ALA A 210 4.40 6.78 3.36
C ALA A 210 5.69 6.31 2.69
N PHE A 211 5.56 5.86 1.46
CA PHE A 211 6.61 5.38 0.59
C PHE A 211 6.67 6.27 -0.65
N SER A 212 7.88 6.53 -1.15
CA SER A 212 8.05 7.27 -2.39
C SER A 212 9.20 6.73 -3.21
N MET A 213 9.04 6.79 -4.52
CA MET A 213 10.07 6.52 -5.50
C MET A 213 10.54 7.86 -6.08
N PRO A 214 11.78 8.30 -5.84
CA PRO A 214 12.33 9.51 -6.42
C PRO A 214 12.47 9.35 -7.95
N GLY A 215 12.39 10.47 -8.65
CA GLY A 215 12.54 10.53 -10.10
C GLY A 215 13.99 10.62 -10.57
N PRO A 216 14.20 10.77 -11.89
CA PRO A 216 13.19 11.10 -12.91
C PRO A 216 12.46 9.88 -13.51
N TYR A 217 11.27 10.09 -14.08
CA TYR A 217 10.41 9.03 -14.67
C TYR A 217 11.13 8.25 -15.78
N GLU A 218 11.97 8.92 -16.55
CA GLU A 218 12.74 8.36 -17.67
C GLU A 218 13.73 7.29 -17.21
N ARG A 219 14.28 7.40 -15.98
CA ARG A 219 15.17 6.38 -15.42
C ARG A 219 14.43 5.11 -15.00
N LEU A 220 13.15 5.19 -14.66
CA LEU A 220 12.35 3.99 -14.39
C LEU A 220 12.15 3.12 -15.64
N ARG A 221 12.35 3.70 -16.84
CA ARG A 221 12.22 2.99 -18.11
C ARG A 221 13.50 2.27 -18.55
N VAL A 222 14.64 2.54 -17.90
CA VAL A 222 15.95 1.99 -18.25
C VAL A 222 16.59 1.46 -16.95
N LEU A 223 16.33 0.20 -16.63
CA LEU A 223 16.77 -0.41 -15.36
C LEU A 223 18.23 -0.87 -15.34
N GLU A 224 19.01 -0.69 -16.42
CA GLU A 224 20.33 -1.34 -16.56
C GLU A 224 21.54 -0.41 -16.74
N GLN A 225 21.37 0.89 -16.94
CA GLN A 225 22.50 1.73 -17.40
C GLN A 225 23.65 1.90 -16.39
N GLU A 226 23.52 1.40 -15.16
CA GLU A 226 24.49 1.64 -14.08
C GLU A 226 25.28 0.40 -13.62
N GLU A 227 25.18 -0.75 -14.31
CA GLU A 227 25.95 -1.97 -13.99
C GLU A 227 27.47 -1.79 -14.16
N GLU A 228 27.92 -0.99 -15.15
CA GLU A 228 29.34 -0.66 -15.33
C GLU A 228 29.86 0.41 -14.34
N SER A 229 28.97 1.12 -13.64
CA SER A 229 29.30 2.23 -12.74
C SER A 229 29.18 1.90 -11.25
N GLY A 230 28.64 0.73 -10.90
CA GLY A 230 28.42 0.32 -9.51
C GLY A 230 27.24 1.00 -8.81
N LEU A 231 26.29 1.57 -9.56
CA LEU A 231 25.08 2.21 -9.02
C LEU A 231 23.83 1.34 -9.26
N ALA A 232 22.80 1.56 -8.45
CA ALA A 232 21.71 0.60 -8.20
C ALA A 232 20.78 0.35 -9.41
N ILE A 233 20.47 -0.92 -9.65
CA ILE A 233 19.66 -1.46 -10.77
C ILE A 233 18.15 -1.26 -10.55
N TRP A 234 17.71 -1.01 -9.31
CA TRP A 234 16.32 -0.73 -8.96
C TRP A 234 16.13 0.70 -8.46
N PRO A 235 14.98 1.33 -8.73
CA PRO A 235 14.67 2.64 -8.19
C PRO A 235 14.67 2.59 -6.66
N GLU A 236 15.39 3.54 -6.06
CA GLU A 236 15.42 3.69 -4.60
C GLU A 236 13.99 3.88 -4.07
N LEU A 237 13.57 3.05 -3.12
CA LEU A 237 12.29 3.22 -2.44
C LEU A 237 12.55 3.89 -1.09
N LEU A 238 12.09 5.13 -0.94
CA LEU A 238 12.20 5.84 0.31
C LEU A 238 11.00 5.51 1.20
N VAL A 239 11.26 5.07 2.42
CA VAL A 239 10.30 5.06 3.52
C VAL A 239 10.36 6.44 4.17
N GLN A 240 9.56 7.38 3.65
CA GLN A 240 9.53 8.74 4.16
C GLN A 240 9.10 8.78 5.62
N LYS A 241 8.11 7.95 5.96
CA LYS A 241 7.64 7.77 7.33
C LYS A 241 6.79 6.52 7.43
N ALA A 242 7.13 5.62 8.33
CA ALA A 242 6.22 4.62 8.87
C ALA A 242 6.12 4.85 10.38
N SER A 243 4.94 4.71 10.96
CA SER A 243 4.73 4.85 12.40
C SER A 243 3.58 4.00 12.87
N ALA A 244 3.64 3.58 14.13
CA ALA A 244 2.61 2.80 14.78
C ALA A 244 2.64 3.05 16.29
N ASP A 245 1.49 2.89 16.94
CA ASP A 245 1.36 2.88 18.39
C ASP A 245 1.29 1.42 18.88
N TRP A 246 2.08 1.09 19.89
CA TRP A 246 2.11 -0.24 20.51
C TRP A 246 2.17 -0.10 22.03
N ASN A 247 1.08 -0.42 22.73
CA ASN A 247 0.98 -0.29 24.20
C ASN A 247 1.49 1.07 24.73
N GLY A 248 1.11 2.16 24.06
CA GLY A 248 1.56 3.51 24.43
C GLY A 248 2.97 3.89 23.97
N LEU A 249 3.77 2.95 23.44
CA LEU A 249 5.01 3.27 22.71
C LEU A 249 4.69 3.76 21.31
N LYS A 250 5.34 4.85 20.90
CA LYS A 250 5.26 5.34 19.53
C LYS A 250 6.49 4.91 18.75
N LEU A 251 6.27 3.99 17.82
CA LEU A 251 7.28 3.48 16.91
C LEU A 251 7.27 4.32 15.64
N GLY A 252 8.45 4.67 15.16
CA GLY A 252 8.63 5.36 13.89
C GLY A 252 9.78 4.73 13.12
N VAL A 253 9.63 4.56 11.82
CA VAL A 253 10.67 4.06 10.93
C VAL A 253 10.79 5.02 9.76
N THR A 254 12.01 5.42 9.46
CA THR A 254 12.37 6.13 8.24
C THR A 254 13.53 5.39 7.60
N GLY A 255 13.70 5.48 6.29
CA GLY A 255 14.80 4.79 5.64
C GLY A 255 14.70 4.78 4.13
N HIS A 256 15.59 4.04 3.51
CA HIS A 256 15.58 3.79 2.09
C HIS A 256 15.89 2.32 1.82
N VAL A 257 15.29 1.81 0.77
CA VAL A 257 15.58 0.50 0.21
C VAL A 257 16.17 0.72 -1.17
N ARG A 258 17.32 0.09 -1.40
CA ARG A 258 18.00 0.04 -2.70
C ARG A 258 17.96 -1.41 -3.15
N GLY A 259 17.37 -1.67 -4.30
CA GLY A 259 17.58 -2.97 -4.93
C GLY A 259 18.98 -2.97 -5.53
N GLY A 260 19.82 -3.92 -5.10
CA GLY A 260 21.00 -4.30 -5.87
C GLY A 260 20.58 -5.06 -7.13
N HIS A 261 21.42 -5.99 -7.60
CA HIS A 261 20.99 -7.07 -8.50
C HIS A 261 19.67 -7.66 -7.94
N ALA A 262 18.75 -8.14 -8.79
CA ALA A 262 17.35 -8.51 -8.45
C ALA A 262 17.14 -9.52 -7.29
N THR A 263 18.22 -9.90 -6.61
CA THR A 263 18.37 -10.91 -5.57
C THR A 263 18.78 -10.33 -4.20
N SER A 264 19.36 -9.12 -4.13
CA SER A 264 19.90 -8.53 -2.89
C SER A 264 19.27 -7.18 -2.57
N ILE A 265 18.12 -7.22 -1.90
CA ILE A 265 17.52 -6.01 -1.33
C ILE A 265 18.45 -5.53 -0.21
N THR A 266 18.91 -4.28 -0.33
CA THR A 266 19.67 -3.59 0.71
C THR A 266 18.94 -2.34 1.17
N GLY A 267 19.26 -1.84 2.36
CA GLY A 267 18.64 -0.61 2.83
C GLY A 267 19.14 -0.19 4.19
N ASP A 268 18.97 1.09 4.51
CA ASP A 268 19.27 1.63 5.82
C ASP A 268 18.01 2.25 6.39
N PHE A 269 17.71 1.91 7.63
CA PHE A 269 16.53 2.33 8.33
C PHE A 269 16.87 2.82 9.74
N TRP A 270 16.09 3.77 10.21
CA TRP A 270 16.18 4.33 11.55
C TRP A 270 14.86 4.09 12.28
N LEU A 271 14.90 3.17 13.24
CA LEU A 271 13.78 2.91 14.15
C LEU A 271 13.86 3.91 15.31
N THR A 272 12.92 4.83 15.33
CA THR A 272 12.70 5.77 16.44
C THR A 272 11.65 5.21 17.39
N VAL A 273 12.00 5.08 18.66
CA VAL A 273 11.06 4.73 19.74
C VAL A 273 10.89 5.95 20.65
N ARG A 274 9.65 6.42 20.78
CA ARG A 274 9.27 7.51 21.69
C ARG A 274 8.43 6.97 22.84
N ASP A 275 8.32 7.79 23.88
CA ASP A 275 7.53 7.48 25.08
C ASP A 275 8.01 6.20 25.81
N TRP A 276 9.29 5.84 25.63
CA TRP A 276 9.90 4.63 26.21
C TRP A 276 10.09 4.72 27.73
N LYS A 277 10.31 5.93 28.29
CA LYS A 277 10.48 6.12 29.75
C LYS A 277 9.21 5.76 30.52
N PRO A 278 8.04 6.37 30.22
CA PRO A 278 6.77 5.96 30.84
C PRO A 278 6.47 4.47 30.66
N PHE A 279 6.78 3.90 29.49
CA PHE A 279 6.59 2.48 29.22
C PHE A 279 7.42 1.60 30.16
N VAL A 280 8.72 1.85 30.30
CA VAL A 280 9.58 1.08 31.23
C VAL A 280 9.13 1.24 32.68
N GLU A 281 8.65 2.43 33.06
CA GLU A 281 8.08 2.68 34.39
C GLU A 281 6.78 1.91 34.62
N GLN A 282 5.96 1.69 33.58
CA GLN A 282 4.75 0.84 33.64
C GLN A 282 5.06 -0.66 33.71
N LEU A 283 6.19 -1.12 33.15
CA LEU A 283 6.61 -2.53 33.25
C LEU A 283 6.94 -2.97 34.69
N GLN A 284 7.34 -2.05 35.57
CA GLN A 284 7.69 -2.33 36.96
C GLN A 284 6.49 -2.72 37.84
N PRO A 285 5.38 -1.95 37.89
CA PRO A 285 4.19 -2.31 38.66
C PRO A 285 3.44 -3.52 38.08
N GLU A 286 3.51 -3.76 36.77
CA GLU A 286 2.84 -4.91 36.13
C GLU A 286 3.57 -6.26 36.33
N ARG A 287 4.72 -6.28 37.04
CA ARG A 287 5.58 -7.47 37.26
C ARG A 287 6.00 -8.19 35.97
N ILE A 288 6.03 -7.49 34.84
CA ILE A 288 6.44 -8.08 33.55
C ILE A 288 7.95 -8.37 33.56
N LEU A 289 8.73 -7.50 34.22
CA LEU A 289 10.16 -7.72 34.47
C LEU A 289 10.45 -7.69 35.98
N PRO A 290 11.29 -8.60 36.50
CA PRO A 290 11.83 -8.49 37.85
C PRO A 290 12.49 -7.12 38.06
N PRO A 291 12.40 -6.49 39.24
CA PRO A 291 12.87 -5.12 39.47
C PRO A 291 14.33 -4.87 39.07
N LEU A 292 15.21 -5.84 39.31
CA LEU A 292 16.62 -5.79 38.92
C LEU A 292 16.81 -5.81 37.39
N GLN A 293 16.00 -6.58 36.67
CA GLN A 293 16.05 -6.66 35.20
C GLN A 293 15.46 -5.40 34.57
N ALA A 294 14.37 -4.86 35.13
CA ALA A 294 13.81 -3.59 34.69
C ALA A 294 14.80 -2.43 34.89
N ALA A 295 15.51 -2.40 36.03
CA ALA A 295 16.56 -1.41 36.28
C ALA A 295 17.76 -1.58 35.33
N ALA A 296 18.22 -2.80 35.08
CA ALA A 296 19.30 -3.06 34.13
C ALA A 296 18.90 -2.66 32.69
N PHE A 297 17.67 -2.98 32.28
CA PHE A 297 17.12 -2.61 30.98
C PHE A 297 17.02 -1.09 30.82
N LYS A 298 16.49 -0.39 31.84
CA LYS A 298 16.45 1.08 31.88
C LYS A 298 17.84 1.68 31.75
N ASN A 299 18.80 1.23 32.56
CA ASN A 299 20.17 1.73 32.53
C ASN A 299 20.85 1.48 31.17
N THR A 300 20.57 0.36 30.52
CA THR A 300 21.08 0.05 29.17
C THR A 300 20.51 1.00 28.13
N LEU A 301 19.21 1.28 28.18
CA LEU A 301 18.56 2.26 27.29
C LEU A 301 19.09 3.68 27.53
N GLU A 302 19.32 4.05 28.78
CA GLU A 302 19.91 5.35 29.15
C GLU A 302 21.37 5.48 28.67
N ASP A 303 22.17 4.42 28.76
CA ASP A 303 23.54 4.39 28.23
C ASP A 303 23.57 4.44 26.69
N MET A 304 22.63 3.77 26.01
CA MET A 304 22.47 3.89 24.56
C MET A 304 22.11 5.32 24.13
N LEU A 305 21.31 6.02 24.92
CA LEU A 305 20.90 7.40 24.66
C LEU A 305 22.01 8.42 24.95
N SER A 306 22.76 8.25 26.04
CA SER A 306 23.86 9.15 26.41
C SER A 306 25.00 9.10 25.38
N ARG A 307 25.19 7.95 24.73
CA ARG A 307 26.15 7.79 23.62
C ARG A 307 25.63 8.30 22.27
N GLY A 308 24.32 8.50 22.15
CA GLY A 308 23.62 8.86 20.91
C GLY A 308 22.97 10.25 20.92
N ASP A 309 23.44 11.16 21.77
CA ASP A 309 22.83 12.42 22.28
C ASP A 309 22.44 13.52 21.24
N ARG A 310 21.88 13.14 20.08
CA ARG A 310 21.38 14.06 19.04
C ARG A 310 19.86 14.02 18.87
N ALA A 311 19.14 13.18 19.61
CA ALA A 311 17.73 12.86 19.35
C ALA A 311 16.71 13.38 20.39
N GLY A 312 17.11 14.24 21.34
CA GLY A 312 16.20 14.93 22.25
C GLY A 312 15.32 13.99 23.10
N GLY A 313 15.92 12.90 23.63
CA GLY A 313 15.24 11.92 24.47
C GLY A 313 14.54 10.76 23.73
N LYS A 314 14.61 10.71 22.40
CA LYS A 314 14.10 9.59 21.58
C LYS A 314 15.18 8.53 21.42
N LEU A 315 14.82 7.25 21.52
CA LEU A 315 15.72 6.16 21.19
C LEU A 315 15.72 5.95 19.68
N VAL A 316 16.88 6.05 19.04
CA VAL A 316 17.03 5.82 17.60
C VAL A 316 17.97 4.62 17.39
N LEU A 317 17.44 3.58 16.76
CA LEU A 317 18.17 2.35 16.46
C LEU A 317 18.40 2.26 14.96
N SER A 318 19.66 2.07 14.56
CA SER A 318 20.03 1.87 13.16
C SER A 318 19.79 0.41 12.78
N LEU A 319 18.97 0.20 11.75
CA LEU A 319 18.70 -1.11 11.16
C LEU A 319 19.25 -1.11 9.74
N SER A 320 19.95 -2.17 9.35
CA SER A 320 20.39 -2.35 7.96
C SER A 320 19.74 -3.59 7.38
N VAL A 321 19.29 -3.50 6.13
CA VAL A 321 18.82 -4.65 5.36
C VAL A 321 19.94 -5.09 4.43
N ARG A 322 20.28 -6.37 4.48
CA ARG A 322 21.27 -6.98 3.59
C ARG A 322 20.76 -8.36 3.19
N ASP A 323 20.75 -8.64 1.89
CA ASP A 323 20.31 -9.91 1.31
C ASP A 323 18.92 -10.37 1.81
N GLY A 324 18.03 -9.39 2.04
CA GLY A 324 16.67 -9.64 2.55
C GLY A 324 16.56 -9.86 4.06
N TYR A 325 17.66 -9.87 4.81
CA TYR A 325 17.67 -9.94 6.28
C TYR A 325 17.83 -8.56 6.90
N VAL A 326 17.13 -8.31 8.01
CA VAL A 326 17.23 -7.08 8.80
C VAL A 326 18.24 -7.29 9.93
N TYR A 327 19.18 -6.37 10.09
CA TYR A 327 20.22 -6.39 11.12
C TYR A 327 20.13 -5.15 12.00
N MET A 328 20.32 -5.34 13.31
CA MET A 328 20.56 -4.26 14.27
C MET A 328 22.04 -4.30 14.64
N GLY A 329 22.82 -3.34 14.15
CA GLY A 329 24.28 -3.42 14.18
C GLY A 329 24.78 -4.65 13.41
N ALA A 330 25.48 -5.56 14.09
CA ALA A 330 25.98 -6.82 13.51
C ALA A 330 25.05 -8.03 13.72
N VAL A 331 23.92 -7.86 14.42
CA VAL A 331 23.06 -8.98 14.85
C VAL A 331 21.79 -9.03 13.98
N PRO A 332 21.45 -10.19 13.38
CA PRO A 332 20.19 -10.37 12.68
C PRO A 332 19.00 -10.18 13.63
N LEU A 333 18.02 -9.36 13.23
CA LEU A 333 16.85 -9.02 14.05
C LEU A 333 16.01 -10.26 14.41
N GLU A 334 15.97 -11.26 13.53
CA GLU A 334 15.34 -12.57 13.76
C GLU A 334 15.91 -13.32 14.97
N LYS A 335 17.18 -13.06 15.34
CA LYS A 335 17.80 -13.65 16.53
C LYS A 335 17.47 -12.86 17.80
N ILE A 336 17.01 -11.62 17.65
CA ILE A 336 16.64 -10.72 18.76
C ILE A 336 15.14 -10.86 19.06
N LEU A 337 14.29 -11.00 18.05
CA LEU A 337 12.82 -11.09 18.18
C LEU A 337 12.33 -12.16 19.18
N PRO A 338 12.89 -13.38 19.22
CA PRO A 338 12.51 -14.39 20.22
C PRO A 338 12.78 -13.95 21.66
N VAL A 339 13.80 -13.11 21.89
CA VAL A 339 14.09 -12.56 23.22
C VAL A 339 12.97 -11.63 23.67
N PHE A 340 12.41 -10.82 22.77
CA PHE A 340 11.22 -10.01 23.06
C PHE A 340 9.97 -10.87 23.29
N GLN A 341 9.89 -12.05 22.66
CA GLN A 341 8.81 -13.00 22.90
C GLN A 341 8.89 -13.68 24.28
N LEU A 342 10.10 -13.90 24.80
CA LEU A 342 10.32 -14.47 26.13
C LEU A 342 9.99 -13.50 27.28
N VAL A 343 9.92 -12.19 26.99
CA VAL A 343 9.49 -11.16 27.95
C VAL A 343 7.95 -11.01 27.99
N GLN A 344 7.22 -11.86 27.26
CA GLN A 344 5.76 -11.82 27.28
C GLN A 344 5.20 -12.39 28.61
N PRO A 345 4.19 -11.73 29.21
CA PRO A 345 3.43 -12.37 30.27
C PRO A 345 2.70 -13.59 29.70
N ALA A 346 2.73 -14.71 30.42
CA ALA A 346 1.88 -15.85 30.12
C ALA A 346 0.44 -15.36 29.98
N ALA A 347 -0.17 -15.57 28.82
CA ALA A 347 -1.59 -15.34 28.62
C ALA A 347 -2.32 -16.04 29.76
N ARG A 348 -3.05 -15.28 30.59
CA ARG A 348 -3.95 -15.85 31.59
C ARG A 348 -4.90 -16.78 30.85
N THR A 349 -4.65 -18.07 30.94
CA THR A 349 -5.65 -19.10 30.73
C THR A 349 -6.79 -18.79 31.70
N LEU A 350 -7.84 -18.16 31.18
CA LEU A 350 -9.16 -18.21 31.81
C LEU A 350 -9.59 -19.67 31.74
N VAL A 351 -9.19 -20.43 32.76
CA VAL A 351 -9.88 -21.65 33.14
C VAL A 351 -11.24 -21.20 33.61
N GLN A 352 -12.26 -21.41 32.77
CA GLN A 352 -13.65 -21.35 33.19
C GLN A 352 -13.83 -22.36 34.33
N GLN A 353 -14.26 -21.87 35.49
CA GLN A 353 -14.92 -22.68 36.51
C GLN A 353 -16.38 -22.87 36.14
#